data_AF-A0A7R9EQB9-F1
#
_entry.id   AF-A0A7R9EQB9-F1
#
_cell.length_a   1.000
_cell.length_b   1.000
_cell.length_c   1.000
_cell.angle_alpha   90.00
_cell.angle_beta   90.00
_cell.angle_gamma   90.00
#
_symmetry.space_group_name_H-M   'P 1'
#
loop_
_entity.id
_entity.type
_entity.pdbx_description
1 polymer ?
#
loop_
_entity_poly.entity_id
_entity_poly.type
_entity_poly.pdbx_seq_one_letter_code
_entity_poly.pdbx_strand_id
1 'polypeptide(L)'
;MQAAYRHNTLGLPKICPAENLSKIDHSVLFTYLKHHYTPERMVVAGVGVDHDAFVESVSKYFLDQKPIWEQDSGLVIPTPGLAIDKSVAQYTGWSCAVVLSSTAEDGEIEDECEVPVYAGPSGLPELAHLVVGLEGFPHQDPDFVPVCVLNMMMGGGGSFSAGGPGKGMYTRLYTNVLNR
;
A
#
# COMPACT_ATOMS: atom_id res chain seq x y z
N MET A 1 -7.38 -0.81 4.17
CA MET A 1 -7.76 0.56 3.74
C MET A 1 -9.18 0.62 3.16
N GLN A 2 -9.71 -0.49 2.64
CA GLN A 2 -11.12 -0.63 2.20
C GLN A 2 -12.14 -0.07 3.19
N ALA A 3 -11.98 -0.32 4.49
CA ALA A 3 -12.87 0.24 5.52
C ALA A 3 -13.04 1.76 5.41
N ALA A 4 -11.96 2.52 5.16
CA ALA A 4 -11.99 3.98 5.14
C ALA A 4 -12.26 4.58 3.75
N TYR A 5 -11.78 3.92 2.69
CA TYR A 5 -11.79 4.43 1.29
C TYR A 5 -12.69 3.62 0.34
N ARG A 6 -13.36 2.59 0.86
CA ARG A 6 -14.37 1.74 0.18
C ARG A 6 -13.87 1.15 -1.14
N HIS A 7 -14.62 1.33 -2.24
CA HIS A 7 -14.34 0.76 -3.55
C HIS A 7 -13.64 1.77 -4.49
N ASN A 8 -12.82 2.66 -3.94
CA ASN A 8 -12.15 3.72 -4.68
C ASN A 8 -10.65 3.72 -4.40
N THR A 9 -9.81 3.74 -5.44
CA THR A 9 -8.35 3.90 -5.40
C THR A 9 -7.67 3.16 -4.23
N LEU A 10 -7.42 3.83 -3.10
CA LEU A 10 -6.78 3.26 -1.90
C LEU A 10 -7.61 2.17 -1.20
N GLY A 11 -8.91 2.14 -1.46
CA GLY A 11 -9.81 1.12 -0.95
C GLY A 11 -9.81 -0.17 -1.76
N LEU A 12 -9.26 -0.15 -2.98
CA LEU A 12 -9.13 -1.37 -3.80
C LEU A 12 -8.12 -2.34 -3.17
N PRO A 13 -8.33 -3.66 -3.31
CA PRO A 13 -7.46 -4.66 -2.72
C PRO A 13 -6.06 -4.61 -3.36
N LYS A 14 -5.02 -4.63 -2.52
CA LYS A 14 -3.62 -4.64 -2.98
C LYS A 14 -3.24 -5.95 -3.67
N ILE A 15 -3.87 -7.05 -3.24
CA ILE A 15 -3.68 -8.39 -3.79
C ILE A 15 -4.86 -8.68 -4.71
N CYS A 16 -4.60 -9.26 -5.88
CA CYS A 16 -5.66 -9.63 -6.81
C CYS A 16 -6.64 -10.62 -6.14
N PRO A 17 -7.95 -10.31 -6.08
CA PRO A 17 -8.96 -11.25 -5.62
C PRO A 17 -8.97 -12.53 -6.46
N ALA A 18 -9.29 -13.66 -5.84
CA ALA A 18 -9.31 -14.97 -6.50
C ALA A 18 -10.21 -14.98 -7.75
N GLU A 19 -11.34 -14.28 -7.69
CA GLU A 19 -12.32 -14.15 -8.78
C GLU A 19 -11.76 -13.47 -10.05
N ASN A 20 -10.70 -12.67 -9.90
CA ASN A 20 -10.08 -11.95 -11.01
C ASN A 20 -8.87 -12.66 -11.58
N LEU A 21 -8.37 -13.72 -10.94
CA LEU A 21 -7.16 -14.42 -11.36
C LEU A 21 -7.27 -15.00 -12.77
N SER A 22 -8.44 -15.56 -13.12
CA SER A 22 -8.70 -16.11 -14.46
C SER A 22 -8.97 -15.04 -15.53
N LYS A 23 -9.16 -13.78 -15.14
CA LYS A 23 -9.43 -12.65 -16.05
C LYS A 23 -8.15 -11.92 -16.48
N ILE A 24 -7.03 -12.19 -15.82
CA ILE A 24 -5.74 -11.58 -16.15
C ILE A 24 -5.05 -12.47 -17.18
N ASP A 25 -4.98 -11.99 -18.42
CA ASP A 25 -4.23 -12.63 -19.49
C ASP A 25 -3.04 -11.75 -19.94
N HIS A 26 -2.29 -12.29 -20.90
CA HIS A 26 -1.14 -11.61 -21.48
C HIS A 26 -1.48 -10.27 -22.14
N SER A 27 -2.66 -10.15 -22.74
CA SER A 27 -3.12 -8.91 -23.39
C SER A 27 -3.48 -7.84 -22.36
N VAL A 28 -4.06 -8.22 -21.23
CA VAL A 28 -4.32 -7.34 -20.08
C VAL A 28 -3.01 -6.80 -19.52
N LEU A 29 -1.99 -7.65 -19.37
CA LEU A 29 -0.67 -7.23 -18.88
C LEU A 29 0.00 -6.22 -19.82
N PHE A 30 0.04 -6.50 -21.12
CA PHE A 30 0.64 -5.55 -22.08
C PHE A 30 -0.16 -4.26 -22.22
N THR A 31 -1.49 -4.33 -22.09
CA THR A 31 -2.34 -3.14 -22.03
C THR A 31 -2.01 -2.31 -20.79
N TYR A 32 -1.81 -2.93 -19.62
CA TYR A 32 -1.39 -2.24 -18.41
C TYR A 32 -0.01 -1.57 -18.58
N LEU A 33 0.98 -2.29 -19.11
CA LEU A 33 2.32 -1.75 -19.37
C LEU A 33 2.27 -0.54 -20.31
N LYS A 34 1.51 -0.63 -21.41
CA LYS A 34 1.34 0.49 -22.35
C LYS A 34 0.83 1.78 -21.71
N HIS A 35 -0.07 1.68 -20.74
CA HIS A 35 -0.69 2.87 -20.13
C HIS A 35 0.09 3.39 -18.90
N HIS A 36 0.79 2.52 -18.18
CA HIS A 36 1.43 2.87 -16.90
C HIS A 36 2.96 2.98 -16.97
N TYR A 37 3.61 2.29 -17.91
CA TYR A 37 5.07 2.30 -18.09
C TYR A 37 5.46 3.23 -19.25
N THR A 38 5.07 4.50 -19.13
CA THR A 38 5.43 5.54 -20.11
C THR A 38 6.53 6.45 -19.55
N PRO A 39 7.37 7.06 -20.41
CA PRO A 39 8.43 7.96 -19.98
C PRO A 39 7.95 9.11 -19.08
N GLU A 40 6.75 9.65 -19.28
CA GLU A 40 6.19 10.74 -18.48
C GLU A 40 5.82 10.33 -17.05
N ARG A 41 5.79 9.02 -16.76
CA ARG A 41 5.43 8.43 -15.46
C ARG A 41 6.57 7.67 -14.82
N MET A 42 7.78 7.79 -15.36
CA MET A 42 8.98 7.14 -14.87
C MET A 42 10.02 8.15 -14.44
N VAL A 43 10.76 7.83 -13.39
CA VAL A 43 11.93 8.58 -12.93
C VAL A 43 13.07 7.60 -12.78
N VAL A 44 14.21 7.87 -13.42
CA VAL A 44 15.43 7.09 -13.24
C VAL A 44 16.34 7.84 -12.29
N ALA A 45 16.71 7.21 -11.17
CA ALA A 45 17.58 7.80 -10.16
C ALA A 45 18.94 7.08 -10.14
N GLY A 46 20.03 7.85 -10.13
CA GLY A 46 21.39 7.37 -10.01
C GLY A 46 22.10 8.02 -8.82
N VAL A 47 22.90 7.26 -8.08
CA VAL A 47 23.69 7.74 -6.95
C VAL A 47 25.16 7.45 -7.21
N GLY A 48 26.01 8.47 -7.13
CA GLY A 48 27.45 8.32 -7.36
C GLY A 48 27.84 8.09 -8.82
N VAL A 49 27.01 8.55 -9.76
CA VAL A 49 27.27 8.46 -11.22
C VAL A 49 27.53 9.85 -11.79
N ASP A 50 28.30 9.91 -12.87
CA ASP A 50 28.45 11.13 -13.67
C ASP A 50 27.11 11.47 -14.32
N HIS A 51 26.67 12.73 -14.19
CA HIS A 51 25.34 13.14 -14.61
C HIS A 51 25.16 13.06 -16.13
N ASP A 52 26.14 13.53 -16.89
CA ASP A 52 26.04 13.63 -18.34
C ASP A 52 26.06 12.22 -18.98
N ALA A 53 26.99 11.37 -18.54
CA ALA A 53 27.05 9.97 -18.99
C ALA A 53 25.79 9.17 -18.60
N PHE A 54 25.21 9.47 -17.44
CA PHE A 54 23.96 8.85 -16.98
C PHE A 54 22.78 9.28 -17.84
N VAL A 55 22.62 10.58 -18.10
CA VAL A 55 21.55 11.11 -18.95
C VAL A 55 21.65 10.56 -20.38
N GLU A 56 22.87 10.51 -20.95
CA GLU A 56 23.09 9.92 -22.27
C GLU A 56 22.65 8.46 -22.34
N SER A 57 23.02 7.67 -21.33
CA SER A 57 22.64 6.26 -21.23
C SER A 57 21.12 6.09 -21.11
N VAL A 58 20.48 6.88 -20.24
CA VAL A 58 19.02 6.83 -20.06
C VAL A 58 18.30 7.21 -21.34
N SER A 59 18.74 8.28 -22.03
CA SER A 59 18.16 8.69 -23.31
C SER A 59 18.22 7.56 -24.33
N LYS A 60 19.38 6.93 -24.47
CA LYS A 60 19.61 5.86 -25.44
C LYS A 60 18.72 4.63 -25.22
N TYR A 61 18.49 4.23 -23.96
CA TYR A 61 17.78 2.98 -23.66
C TYR A 61 16.29 3.17 -23.37
N PHE A 62 15.87 4.34 -22.86
CA PHE A 62 14.49 4.59 -22.46
C PHE A 62 13.72 5.51 -23.42
N LEU A 63 14.40 6.32 -24.25
CA LEU A 63 13.73 7.21 -25.21
C LEU A 63 13.86 6.71 -26.65
N ASP A 64 15.07 6.28 -27.06
CA ASP A 64 15.30 5.87 -28.45
C ASP A 64 14.76 4.46 -28.74
N GLN A 65 14.72 3.59 -27.73
CA GLN A 65 14.20 2.23 -27.87
C GLN A 65 12.72 2.17 -27.52
N LYS A 66 11.89 1.95 -28.54
CA LYS A 66 10.44 1.76 -28.33
C LYS A 66 10.17 0.44 -27.65
N PRO A 67 9.27 0.39 -26.65
CA PRO A 67 8.90 -0.86 -26.01
C PRO A 67 8.06 -1.76 -26.93
N ILE A 68 8.07 -3.06 -26.66
CA ILE A 68 7.43 -4.08 -27.52
C ILE A 68 5.91 -3.83 -27.68
N TRP A 69 5.23 -3.39 -26.62
CA TRP A 69 3.80 -3.08 -26.62
C TRP A 69 3.42 -1.82 -27.43
N GLU A 70 4.39 -1.01 -27.84
CA GLU A 70 4.18 0.06 -28.82
C GLU A 70 4.46 -0.38 -30.25
N GLN A 71 5.37 -1.34 -30.43
CA GLN A 71 5.73 -1.85 -31.75
C GLN A 71 4.68 -2.83 -32.29
N ASP A 72 4.16 -3.71 -31.43
CA ASP A 72 3.17 -4.72 -31.80
C ASP A 72 1.80 -4.42 -31.19
N SER A 73 0.90 -3.91 -32.04
CA SER A 73 -0.47 -3.60 -31.65
C SER A 73 -1.33 -4.85 -31.38
N GLY A 74 -0.89 -6.04 -31.81
CA GLY A 74 -1.58 -7.31 -31.55
C GLY A 74 -1.45 -7.80 -30.11
N LEU A 75 -0.50 -7.25 -29.34
CA LEU A 75 -0.29 -7.59 -27.94
C LEU A 75 -1.22 -6.86 -26.97
N VAL A 76 -1.89 -5.81 -27.44
CA VAL A 76 -2.64 -4.88 -26.61
C VAL A 76 -4.11 -5.00 -26.96
N ILE A 77 -4.98 -4.93 -25.95
CA ILE A 77 -6.42 -4.93 -26.15
C ILE A 77 -6.80 -3.62 -26.86
N PRO A 78 -7.45 -3.67 -28.04
CA PRO A 78 -7.92 -2.47 -28.73
C PRO A 78 -9.11 -1.90 -27.96
N THR A 79 -8.85 -0.96 -27.05
CA THR A 79 -9.89 -0.40 -26.18
C THR A 79 -10.07 1.09 -26.46
N PRO A 80 -11.04 1.50 -27.31
CA PRO A 80 -11.38 2.90 -27.48
C PRO A 80 -11.87 3.48 -26.14
N GLY A 81 -11.17 4.48 -25.62
CA GLY A 81 -11.57 5.20 -24.40
C GLY A 81 -11.02 4.65 -23.09
N LEU A 82 -10.12 3.65 -23.10
CA LEU A 82 -9.37 3.27 -21.89
C LEU A 82 -8.37 4.39 -21.56
N ALA A 83 -8.76 5.25 -20.62
CA ALA A 83 -7.91 6.32 -20.11
C ALA A 83 -7.29 5.90 -18.77
N ILE A 84 -6.14 6.48 -18.46
CA ILE A 84 -5.52 6.27 -17.16
C ILE A 84 -6.42 6.84 -16.07
N ASP A 85 -6.67 6.04 -15.03
CA ASP A 85 -7.48 6.46 -13.89
C ASP A 85 -6.90 7.71 -13.22
N LYS A 86 -7.77 8.70 -12.99
CA LYS A 86 -7.49 9.97 -12.30
C LYS A 86 -8.39 10.16 -11.09
N SER A 87 -9.06 9.09 -10.64
CA SER A 87 -9.91 9.11 -9.45
C SER A 87 -9.09 9.55 -8.24
N VAL A 88 -9.73 10.33 -7.37
CA VAL A 88 -9.12 10.82 -6.12
C VAL A 88 -9.64 9.96 -4.98
N ALA A 89 -8.76 9.54 -4.07
CA ALA A 89 -9.16 8.83 -2.86
C ALA A 89 -10.04 9.73 -1.97
N GLN A 90 -11.15 9.19 -1.49
CA GLN A 90 -12.10 9.92 -0.63
C GLN A 90 -12.23 9.19 0.70
N TYR A 91 -11.90 9.88 1.79
CA TYR A 91 -12.08 9.34 3.13
C TYR A 91 -13.56 9.39 3.52
N THR A 92 -14.10 8.27 4.00
CA THR A 92 -15.52 8.15 4.38
C THR A 92 -15.75 7.92 5.87
N GLY A 93 -14.68 7.84 6.68
CA GLY A 93 -14.79 7.73 8.14
C GLY A 93 -15.45 6.45 8.67
N TRP A 94 -15.54 5.40 7.85
CA TRP A 94 -16.31 4.20 8.17
C TRP A 94 -15.53 3.18 9.01
N SER A 95 -16.24 2.41 9.84
CA SER A 95 -15.69 1.36 10.70
C SER A 95 -15.86 -0.03 10.07
N CYS A 96 -14.84 -0.88 10.17
CA CYS A 96 -14.93 -2.30 9.84
C CYS A 96 -14.56 -3.10 11.08
N ALA A 97 -15.40 -4.07 11.44
CA ALA A 97 -15.13 -5.06 12.46
C ALA A 97 -14.97 -6.41 11.75
N VAL A 98 -13.85 -7.09 12.01
CA VAL A 98 -13.66 -8.48 11.59
C VAL A 98 -13.85 -9.31 12.85
N VAL A 99 -14.90 -10.12 12.86
CA VAL A 99 -15.15 -11.09 13.94
C VAL A 99 -14.47 -12.38 13.55
N LEU A 100 -13.48 -12.81 14.34
CA LEU A 100 -12.89 -14.13 14.20
C LEU A 100 -13.81 -15.11 14.94
N SER A 101 -14.75 -15.72 14.23
CA SER A 101 -15.56 -16.81 14.78
C SER A 101 -14.88 -18.14 14.46
N SER A 102 -14.68 -18.99 15.46
CA SER A 102 -14.26 -20.39 15.23
C SER A 102 -15.45 -21.29 14.86
N THR A 103 -16.60 -20.70 14.55
CA THR A 103 -17.84 -21.41 14.25
C THR A 103 -18.58 -20.63 13.17
N ALA A 104 -18.54 -21.15 11.95
CA ALA A 104 -19.27 -20.66 10.81
C ALA A 104 -20.78 -20.85 11.00
N GLU A 105 -21.43 -19.96 11.74
CA GLU A 105 -22.88 -19.77 11.71
C GLU A 105 -23.20 -18.27 11.86
N ASP A 106 -23.97 -17.77 10.88
CA ASP A 106 -24.69 -16.49 10.84
C ASP A 106 -23.96 -15.21 10.36
N GLY A 107 -23.79 -15.09 9.04
CA GLY A 107 -24.57 -14.12 8.26
C GLY A 107 -24.25 -12.62 8.36
N GLU A 108 -23.05 -12.21 8.77
CA GLU A 108 -22.56 -10.84 8.55
C GLU A 108 -21.31 -10.84 7.63
N ILE A 109 -21.00 -9.70 7.01
CA ILE A 109 -19.93 -9.58 6.01
C ILE A 109 -18.58 -9.82 6.68
N GLU A 110 -18.13 -11.07 6.66
CA GLU A 110 -16.84 -11.54 7.14
C GLU A 110 -15.77 -11.19 6.09
N ASP A 111 -15.02 -10.11 6.34
CA ASP A 111 -13.79 -9.84 5.61
C ASP A 111 -12.69 -10.73 6.25
N GLU A 112 -12.58 -11.96 5.76
CA GLU A 112 -11.67 -13.00 6.28
C GLU A 112 -10.20 -12.54 6.23
N CYS A 113 -9.71 -11.94 7.31
CA CYS A 113 -8.29 -11.78 7.56
C CYS A 113 -7.84 -12.92 8.49
N GLU A 114 -7.38 -14.03 7.91
CA GLU A 114 -6.68 -15.07 8.66
C GLU A 114 -5.36 -14.50 9.21
N VAL A 115 -5.37 -13.98 10.44
CA VAL A 115 -4.13 -13.77 11.17
C VAL A 115 -3.63 -15.18 11.56
N PRO A 116 -2.45 -15.63 11.09
CA PRO A 116 -1.97 -16.95 11.46
C PRO A 116 -1.86 -17.03 12.98
N VAL A 117 -2.60 -17.98 13.56
CA VAL A 117 -2.60 -18.29 14.99
C VAL A 117 -1.24 -18.88 15.34
N TYR A 118 -0.24 -18.03 15.48
CA TYR A 118 1.02 -18.41 16.12
C TYR A 118 0.87 -18.11 17.61
N ALA A 119 0.10 -18.95 18.30
CA ALA A 119 0.39 -19.18 19.70
C ALA A 119 1.77 -19.85 19.73
N GLY A 120 2.82 -19.03 19.79
CA GLY A 120 4.15 -19.53 20.13
C GLY A 120 4.08 -20.33 21.43
N PRO A 121 5.15 -21.06 21.80
CA PRO A 121 5.19 -21.88 23.02
C PRO A 121 4.97 -21.10 24.34
N SER A 122 4.76 -19.78 24.26
CA SER A 122 4.54 -18.83 25.34
C SER A 122 3.14 -18.84 25.95
N GLY A 123 2.13 -19.53 25.39
CA GLY A 123 0.81 -19.70 26.01
C GLY A 123 0.06 -18.40 26.30
N LEU A 124 0.31 -17.34 25.52
CA LEU A 124 -0.37 -16.06 25.68
C LEU A 124 -1.86 -16.19 25.29
N PRO A 125 -2.77 -15.50 26.01
CA PRO A 125 -4.19 -15.54 25.71
C PRO A 125 -4.48 -14.94 24.33
N GLU A 126 -5.64 -15.29 23.78
CA GLU A 126 -6.19 -14.66 22.58
C GLU A 126 -6.40 -13.16 22.85
N LEU A 127 -5.72 -12.31 22.07
CA LEU A 127 -5.81 -10.86 22.18
C LEU A 127 -6.56 -10.31 20.97
N ALA A 128 -7.41 -9.32 21.21
CA ALA A 128 -8.03 -8.56 20.13
C ALA A 128 -7.04 -7.57 19.51
N HIS A 129 -7.07 -7.44 18.19
CA HIS A 129 -6.33 -6.41 17.46
C HIS A 129 -7.27 -5.29 17.04
N LEU A 130 -7.04 -4.07 17.54
CA LEU A 130 -7.80 -2.88 17.17
C LEU A 130 -6.90 -1.88 16.45
N VAL A 131 -7.39 -1.33 15.34
CA VAL A 131 -6.73 -0.24 14.61
C VAL A 131 -7.72 0.89 14.41
N VAL A 132 -7.36 2.09 14.85
CA VAL A 132 -8.13 3.32 14.62
C VAL A 132 -7.33 4.19 13.65
N GLY A 133 -7.95 4.55 12.52
CA GLY A 133 -7.34 5.39 11.49
C GLY A 133 -8.15 6.65 11.23
N LEU A 134 -7.46 7.79 11.19
CA LEU A 134 -8.02 9.09 10.81
C LEU A 134 -7.59 9.47 9.39
N GLU A 135 -8.29 10.42 8.79
CA GLU A 135 -7.83 11.03 7.53
C GLU A 135 -6.49 11.74 7.74
N GLY A 136 -5.55 11.49 6.83
CA GLY A 136 -4.22 12.10 6.84
C GLY A 136 -4.09 13.20 5.78
N PHE A 137 -2.87 13.72 5.65
CA PHE A 137 -2.56 14.79 4.70
C PHE A 137 -1.79 14.27 3.48
N PRO A 138 -2.00 14.84 2.29
CA PRO A 138 -1.15 14.60 1.12
C PRO A 138 0.33 14.96 1.38
N HIS A 139 1.25 14.35 0.63
CA HIS A 139 2.69 14.58 0.78
C HIS A 139 3.15 16.02 0.46
N GLN A 140 2.32 16.82 -0.23
CA GLN A 140 2.60 18.23 -0.54
C GLN A 140 1.91 19.20 0.42
N ASP A 141 1.12 18.69 1.35
CA ASP A 141 0.38 19.51 2.29
C ASP A 141 1.34 20.15 3.33
N PRO A 142 1.16 21.43 3.68
CA PRO A 142 1.99 22.08 4.70
C PRO A 142 1.95 21.35 6.07
N ASP A 143 0.86 20.66 6.39
CA ASP A 143 0.68 19.93 7.65
C ASP A 143 1.24 18.50 7.62
N PHE A 144 1.77 18.03 6.48
CA PHE A 144 2.38 16.70 6.37
C PHE A 144 3.54 16.51 7.35
N VAL A 145 4.48 17.47 7.40
CA VAL A 145 5.65 17.40 8.30
C VAL A 145 5.23 17.47 9.76
N PRO A 146 4.35 18.41 10.21
CA PRO A 146 3.77 18.39 11.55
C PRO A 146 3.17 17.04 11.95
N VAL A 147 2.42 16.37 11.07
CA VAL A 147 1.84 15.05 11.36
C VAL A 147 2.90 13.95 11.49
N CYS A 148 3.97 13.99 10.69
CA CYS A 148 5.10 13.06 10.88
C CYS A 148 5.74 13.22 12.26
N VAL A 149 5.92 14.47 12.73
CA VAL A 149 6.44 14.75 14.07
C VAL A 149 5.47 14.27 15.14
N LEU A 150 4.16 14.50 14.97
CA LEU A 150 3.13 13.98 15.87
C LEU A 150 3.18 12.45 15.97
N ASN A 151 3.29 11.74 14.84
CA ASN A 151 3.43 10.29 14.81
C ASN A 151 4.67 9.81 15.57
N MET A 152 5.82 10.49 15.41
CA MET A 152 7.04 10.17 16.18
C MET A 152 6.87 10.44 17.68
N MET A 153 6.20 11.53 18.07
CA MET A 153 5.95 11.88 19.48
C MET A 153 4.97 10.91 20.16
N MET A 154 3.92 10.50 19.45
CA MET A 154 2.99 9.47 19.91
C MET A 154 3.74 8.15 20.12
N GLY A 155 4.54 7.76 19.14
CA GLY A 155 5.38 6.56 19.19
C GLY A 155 4.58 5.28 19.43
N GLY A 156 5.13 4.37 20.22
CA GLY A 156 4.55 3.06 20.48
C GLY A 156 5.64 2.00 20.63
N GLY A 157 5.23 0.73 20.62
CA GLY A 157 6.15 -0.40 20.71
C GLY A 157 5.42 -1.72 20.97
N GLY A 158 6.20 -2.80 21.06
CA GLY A 158 5.72 -4.06 21.61
C GLY A 158 6.31 -4.29 23.00
N SER A 159 5.59 -5.02 23.87
CA SER A 159 6.02 -5.33 25.23
C SER A 159 7.33 -6.11 25.31
N PHE A 160 7.73 -6.78 24.23
CA PHE A 160 9.00 -7.52 24.13
C PHE A 160 10.15 -6.68 23.55
N SER A 161 9.93 -5.41 23.24
CA SER A 161 10.98 -4.51 22.77
C SER A 161 11.79 -3.99 23.97
N ALA A 162 12.55 -4.88 24.60
CA ALA A 162 13.59 -4.52 25.56
C ALA A 162 14.78 -3.93 24.77
N GLY A 163 14.69 -2.65 24.42
CA GLY A 163 15.71 -1.95 23.65
C GLY A 163 16.34 -0.79 24.42
N GLY A 164 17.64 -0.58 24.21
CA GLY A 164 18.38 0.54 24.79
C GLY A 164 17.89 1.93 24.33
N PRO A 165 18.52 3.00 24.85
CA PRO A 165 18.19 4.38 24.50
C PRO A 165 18.11 4.62 22.99
N GLY A 166 17.15 5.43 22.54
CA GLY A 166 16.96 5.78 21.12
C GLY A 166 15.83 5.04 20.39
N LYS A 167 15.20 4.01 21.00
CA LYS A 167 14.09 3.26 20.40
C LYS A 167 12.68 3.81 20.69
N GLY A 168 12.58 5.06 21.18
CA GLY A 168 11.29 5.66 21.51
C GLY A 168 10.68 5.23 22.85
N MET A 169 11.49 4.74 23.80
CA MET A 169 11.05 4.33 25.15
C MET A 169 10.41 5.46 25.98
N TYR A 170 10.65 6.72 25.60
CA TYR A 170 10.08 7.91 26.25
C TYR A 170 8.90 8.52 25.48
N THR A 171 8.39 7.82 24.45
CA THR A 171 7.23 8.29 23.67
C THR A 171 5.95 8.20 24.49
N ARG A 172 4.93 8.99 24.10
CA ARG A 172 3.72 9.16 24.90
C ARG A 172 2.93 7.84 25.04
N LEU A 173 2.80 7.05 23.98
CA LEU A 173 2.07 5.78 24.05
C LEU A 173 2.87 4.70 24.79
N TYR A 174 4.19 4.63 24.59
CA TYR A 174 5.02 3.64 25.28
C TYR A 174 4.94 3.81 26.81
N THR A 175 5.12 5.04 27.30
CA THR A 175 5.09 5.35 28.73
C THR A 175 3.71 5.16 29.38
N ASN A 176 2.63 5.46 28.66
CA ASN A 176 1.28 5.42 29.23
C ASN A 176 0.55 4.09 29.05
N VAL A 177 0.97 3.24 28.11
CA VAL A 177 0.29 1.97 27.78
C VAL A 177 1.16 0.75 28.09
N LEU A 178 2.43 0.76 27.70
CA LEU A 178 3.30 -0.44 27.78
C LEU A 178 4.12 -0.51 29.08
N ASN A 179 4.46 0.63 29.69
CA ASN A 179 5.29 0.71 30.90
C ASN A 179 4.44 1.01 32.17
N ARG A 180 3.30 0.32 32.32
CA ARG A 180 2.45 0.40 33.50
C ARG A 180 2.55 -0.86 34.35
#